data_AF-A0A2E6H1X2-F1
#
_entry.id   AF-A0A2E6H1X2-F1
#
_cell.length_a   1.000
_cell.length_b   1.000
_cell.length_c   1.000
_cell.angle_alpha   90.00
_cell.angle_beta   90.00
_cell.angle_gamma   90.00
#
_symmetry.space_group_name_H-M   'P 1'
#
loop_
_entity.id
_entity.type
_entity.pdbx_description
1 polymer ?
#
loop_
_entity_poly.entity_id
_entity_poly.type
_entity_poly.pdbx_seq_one_letter_code
_entity_poly.pdbx_strand_id
1 'polypeptide(L)'
;MKLEVKSIKLKGPVGDRSFDFEEIRTINALNRILFLSDNIENTLVKSSNIWFLKSKFFLYRALTYFGILLIPIWLPKTLHLNTVLQIIMLVFYTLFMCSQWFMLGKEVDHRLKIYFRVNSSIDRVVYRLFLGMIFFVLLFNTISFLPHKWIYNSYWVIWAVLGLFYSWPTRGKIIKESVTTNFNEFKYLDSFEKTLVFLSLLMFVFSIPELPKLTNIEALKLFFDPFEKIGNQYWNFLLVGYYPFFKYPILFKLAWCIHFYLVGLGLFCLTFYAMLRFFVSRRLSLLGVFAVLSSWSFTKILASNYGDAITTTYSLLWVWTLLWVVKSATYRAGLFLGLVSYLGTIINQSFALLVIPQCILLYLLFLRDKTIWYKRQILKYSLFGLSLTAVVLFSNIDILQNMIPIDENYFAEFTKILNRKAFYSLSYFGFIILLFKAFDSKITIIRELKVNRENVIEIFIIIFILFLSSLVLDSYLVKSFSLMWMFVFFSLIPLELVFQSISRLRSSRNMIYLIYILICLLDSHFEGRVKIFLRLFN
;
A
#
# COMPACT_ATOMS: atom_id res chain seq x y z
N MET A 1 -37.79 15.12 -39.91
CA MET A 1 -37.32 15.52 -41.26
C MET A 1 -35.92 14.91 -41.45
N LYS A 2 -35.82 13.76 -42.13
CA LYS A 2 -34.53 13.12 -42.47
C LYS A 2 -33.95 13.90 -43.65
N LEU A 3 -32.82 14.58 -43.45
CA LEU A 3 -32.04 15.16 -44.54
C LEU A 3 -31.07 14.09 -45.06
N GLU A 4 -31.43 13.44 -46.16
CA GLU A 4 -30.48 12.70 -47.01
C GLU A 4 -29.57 13.72 -47.71
N VAL A 5 -28.29 13.74 -47.36
CA VAL A 5 -27.29 14.45 -48.16
C VAL A 5 -26.76 13.47 -49.20
N LYS A 6 -27.37 13.47 -50.39
CA LYS A 6 -26.88 12.76 -51.58
C LYS A 6 -25.86 13.64 -52.30
N SER A 7 -24.59 13.23 -52.22
CA SER A 7 -23.44 13.60 -53.05
C SER A 7 -22.91 15.04 -52.98
N ILE A 8 -21.58 15.16 -52.86
CA ILE A 8 -20.82 16.40 -53.08
C ILE A 8 -19.98 16.16 -54.33
N LYS A 9 -20.22 16.93 -55.40
CA LYS A 9 -19.39 16.93 -56.62
C LYS A 9 -18.27 17.96 -56.49
N LEU A 10 -17.03 17.54 -56.68
CA LEU A 10 -15.87 18.43 -56.85
C LEU A 10 -15.38 18.32 -58.30
N LYS A 11 -15.30 19.45 -59.01
CA LYS A 11 -14.82 19.52 -60.40
C LYS A 11 -13.28 19.57 -60.43
N GLY A 12 -12.67 18.55 -61.03
CA GLY A 12 -11.26 18.53 -61.45
C GLY A 12 -11.13 18.16 -62.94
N PRO A 13 -9.95 18.32 -63.56
CA PRO A 13 -9.77 18.33 -65.02
C PRO A 13 -9.83 16.95 -65.71
N VAL A 14 -10.24 15.90 -65.01
CA VAL A 14 -10.42 14.55 -65.57
C VAL A 14 -11.72 13.98 -65.04
N GLY A 15 -12.77 14.00 -65.88
CA GLY A 15 -14.02 13.22 -65.84
C GLY A 15 -14.75 13.00 -64.51
N ASP A 16 -16.03 13.38 -64.45
CA ASP A 16 -16.97 13.07 -63.34
C ASP A 16 -16.93 11.57 -62.98
N ARG A 17 -16.32 11.22 -61.83
CA ARG A 17 -16.47 9.90 -61.19
C ARG A 17 -17.20 10.07 -59.85
N SER A 18 -18.26 9.29 -59.67
CA SER A 18 -18.94 9.12 -58.38
C SER A 18 -18.14 8.15 -57.52
N PHE A 19 -17.67 8.59 -56.36
CA PHE A 19 -16.95 7.74 -55.39
C PHE A 19 -17.95 7.02 -54.47
N ASP A 20 -17.78 5.70 -54.32
CA ASP A 20 -18.54 4.90 -53.37
C ASP A 20 -18.09 5.15 -51.92
N PHE A 21 -18.99 4.87 -50.96
CA PHE A 21 -18.77 5.13 -49.52
C PHE A 21 -17.52 4.43 -48.93
N GLU A 22 -17.05 3.34 -49.53
CA GLU A 22 -15.82 2.66 -49.12
C GLU A 22 -14.55 3.41 -49.56
N GLU A 23 -14.52 4.04 -50.73
CA GLU A 23 -13.40 4.88 -51.16
C GLU A 23 -13.27 6.16 -50.32
N ILE A 24 -14.39 6.69 -49.83
CA ILE A 24 -14.39 7.83 -48.89
C ILE A 24 -13.79 7.42 -47.52
N ARG A 25 -13.96 6.16 -47.10
CA ARG A 25 -13.32 5.65 -45.87
C ARG A 25 -11.82 5.46 -46.04
N THR A 26 -11.36 4.96 -47.19
CA THR A 26 -9.93 4.79 -47.44
C THR A 26 -9.21 6.12 -47.63
N ILE A 27 -9.84 7.13 -48.26
CA ILE A 27 -9.30 8.50 -48.34
C ILE A 27 -9.25 9.16 -46.95
N ASN A 28 -10.26 8.98 -46.10
CA ASN A 28 -10.22 9.49 -44.72
C ASN A 28 -9.19 8.74 -43.84
N ALA A 29 -8.96 7.45 -44.09
CA ALA A 29 -7.90 6.69 -43.44
C ALA A 29 -6.51 7.16 -43.89
N LEU A 30 -6.32 7.39 -45.19
CA LEU A 30 -5.10 7.96 -45.77
C LEU A 30 -4.84 9.37 -45.28
N ASN A 31 -5.86 10.23 -45.24
CA ASN A 31 -5.74 11.57 -44.67
C ASN A 31 -5.46 11.53 -43.18
N ARG A 32 -6.02 10.57 -42.41
CA ARG A 32 -5.61 10.38 -41.00
C ARG A 32 -4.18 9.88 -40.87
N ILE A 33 -3.72 9.01 -41.76
CA ILE A 33 -2.34 8.51 -41.76
C ILE A 33 -1.37 9.62 -42.16
N LEU A 34 -1.72 10.46 -43.14
CA LEU A 34 -0.97 11.66 -43.53
C LEU A 34 -0.98 12.72 -42.42
N PHE A 35 -2.12 12.96 -41.77
CA PHE A 35 -2.18 13.87 -40.62
C PHE A 35 -1.41 13.33 -39.40
N LEU A 36 -1.36 12.00 -39.23
CA LEU A 36 -0.51 11.35 -38.23
C LEU A 36 0.97 11.40 -38.65
N SER A 37 1.27 11.25 -39.94
CA SER A 37 2.61 11.37 -40.52
C SER A 37 3.15 12.79 -40.35
N ASP A 38 2.38 13.81 -40.70
CA ASP A 38 2.73 15.23 -40.49
C ASP A 38 2.86 15.57 -39.00
N ASN A 39 2.07 14.96 -38.12
CA ASN A 39 2.25 15.10 -36.66
C ASN A 39 3.49 14.34 -36.15
N ILE A 40 3.88 13.23 -36.77
CA ILE A 40 5.07 12.46 -36.45
C ILE A 40 6.32 13.17 -36.97
N GLU A 41 6.27 13.76 -38.16
CA GLU A 41 7.33 14.58 -38.73
C GLU A 41 7.49 15.88 -37.94
N ASN A 42 6.41 16.58 -37.58
CA ASN A 42 6.46 17.77 -36.72
C ASN A 42 6.96 17.48 -35.28
N THR A 43 6.85 16.24 -34.80
CA THR A 43 7.46 15.84 -33.51
C THR A 43 8.92 15.38 -33.64
N LEU A 44 9.38 15.06 -34.85
CA LEU A 44 10.75 14.71 -35.18
C LEU A 44 11.60 15.91 -35.66
N VAL A 45 10.98 17.01 -36.11
CA VAL A 45 11.68 18.28 -36.32
C VAL A 45 12.32 18.71 -35.00
N LYS A 46 13.65 18.86 -35.02
CA LYS A 46 14.48 19.43 -33.94
C LYS A 46 13.96 20.82 -33.56
N SER A 47 12.91 20.89 -32.76
CA SER A 47 12.42 22.15 -32.23
C SER A 47 13.30 22.56 -31.05
N SER A 48 13.90 23.74 -31.19
CA SER A 48 14.66 24.48 -30.17
C SER A 48 13.94 24.56 -28.81
N ASN A 49 12.61 24.38 -28.78
CA ASN A 49 11.77 24.39 -27.58
C ASN A 49 11.84 23.13 -26.71
N ILE A 50 12.38 22.00 -27.19
CA ILE A 50 12.47 20.77 -26.36
C ILE A 50 13.41 20.98 -25.17
N TRP A 51 14.52 21.70 -25.36
CA TRP A 51 15.47 21.97 -24.29
C TRP A 51 14.88 22.92 -23.24
N PHE A 52 14.12 23.93 -23.69
CA PHE A 52 13.36 24.83 -22.81
C PHE A 52 12.27 24.11 -22.00
N LEU A 53 11.52 23.20 -22.63
CA LEU A 53 10.51 22.40 -21.93
C LEU A 53 11.15 21.46 -20.90
N LYS A 54 12.29 20.85 -21.25
CA LYS A 54 13.07 20.01 -20.33
C LYS A 54 13.63 20.81 -19.15
N SER A 55 14.20 22.00 -19.40
CA SER A 55 14.76 22.84 -18.34
C SER A 55 13.66 23.39 -17.42
N LYS A 56 12.53 23.84 -17.95
CA LYS A 56 11.36 24.25 -17.16
C LYS A 56 10.82 23.11 -16.28
N PHE A 57 10.70 21.90 -16.85
CA PHE A 57 10.29 20.72 -16.10
C PHE A 57 11.28 20.36 -14.98
N PHE A 58 12.58 20.38 -15.29
CA PHE A 58 13.65 20.12 -14.33
C PHE A 58 13.63 21.14 -13.19
N LEU A 59 13.60 22.44 -13.50
CA LEU A 59 13.63 23.52 -12.51
C LEU A 59 12.43 23.48 -11.57
N TYR A 60 11.21 23.29 -12.09
CA TYR A 60 10.01 23.20 -11.24
C TYR A 60 10.09 22.03 -10.27
N ARG A 61 10.56 20.86 -10.73
CA ARG A 61 10.65 19.66 -9.91
C ARG A 61 11.81 19.71 -8.93
N ALA A 62 12.97 20.23 -9.35
CA ALA A 62 14.10 20.44 -8.47
C ALA A 62 13.75 21.45 -7.37
N LEU A 63 13.12 22.58 -7.72
CA LEU A 63 12.74 23.61 -6.75
C LEU A 63 11.72 23.09 -5.73
N THR A 64 10.69 22.37 -6.17
CA THR A 64 9.72 21.75 -5.24
C THR A 64 10.36 20.68 -4.37
N TYR A 65 11.25 19.86 -4.93
CA TYR A 65 11.99 18.83 -4.18
C TYR A 65 12.89 19.45 -3.12
N PHE A 66 13.76 20.38 -3.51
CA PHE A 66 14.70 21.02 -2.59
C PHE A 66 13.96 21.89 -1.57
N GLY A 67 12.85 22.53 -1.93
CA GLY A 67 12.02 23.26 -0.96
C GLY A 67 11.56 22.39 0.21
N ILE A 68 11.16 21.14 -0.05
CA ILE A 68 10.74 20.19 0.98
C ILE A 68 11.95 19.52 1.67
N LEU A 69 13.01 19.20 0.92
CA LEU A 69 14.23 18.61 1.47
C LEU A 69 14.88 19.53 2.52
N LEU A 70 14.75 20.84 2.36
CA LEU A 70 15.34 21.82 3.27
C LEU A 70 14.53 22.00 4.56
N ILE A 71 13.35 21.38 4.75
CA ILE A 71 12.57 21.47 6.00
C ILE A 71 13.45 21.24 7.25
N PRO A 72 14.33 20.21 7.30
CA PRO A 72 15.19 19.97 8.46
C PRO A 72 16.31 21.00 8.65
N ILE A 73 16.52 21.94 7.73
CA ILE A 73 17.46 23.05 7.96
C ILE A 73 16.83 24.12 8.86
N TRP A 74 15.50 24.22 8.88
CA TRP A 74 14.76 25.20 9.68
C TRP A 74 14.57 24.76 11.14
N LEU A 75 15.19 23.65 11.55
CA LEU A 75 15.03 23.02 12.87
C LEU A 75 15.17 23.98 14.07
N PRO A 76 16.16 24.89 14.13
CA PRO A 76 16.30 25.79 15.27
C PRO A 76 15.07 26.67 15.51
N LYS A 77 14.40 27.10 14.44
CA LYS A 77 13.16 27.88 14.53
C LYS A 77 11.96 27.02 14.90
N THR A 78 11.96 25.75 14.50
CA THR A 78 10.82 24.84 14.70
C THR A 78 10.60 24.43 16.15
N LEU A 79 11.66 24.44 16.97
CA LEU A 79 11.56 24.16 18.41
C LEU A 79 10.64 25.14 19.15
N HIS A 80 10.59 26.39 18.70
CA HIS A 80 9.77 27.43 19.30
C HIS A 80 8.33 27.44 18.79
N LEU A 81 8.00 26.60 17.80
CA LEU A 81 6.64 26.49 17.28
C LEU A 81 5.77 25.65 18.22
N ASN A 82 4.46 25.91 18.18
CA ASN A 82 3.46 25.06 18.81
C ASN A 82 3.59 23.61 18.31
N THR A 83 3.39 22.64 19.20
CA THR A 83 3.37 21.19 18.95
C THR A 83 2.54 20.83 17.72
N VAL A 84 1.42 21.52 17.46
CA VAL A 84 0.59 21.32 16.25
C VAL A 84 1.39 21.53 14.97
N LEU A 85 2.11 22.66 14.89
CA LEU A 85 2.91 23.00 13.74
C LEU A 85 4.10 22.06 13.59
N GLN A 86 4.68 21.60 14.70
CA GLN A 86 5.73 20.57 14.70
C GLN A 86 5.22 19.25 14.11
N ILE A 87 4.03 18.80 14.52
CA ILE A 87 3.38 17.58 13.99
C ILE A 87 3.10 17.74 12.49
N ILE A 88 2.51 18.87 12.06
CA ILE A 88 2.22 19.12 10.65
C ILE A 88 3.49 19.10 9.80
N MET A 89 4.55 19.77 10.26
CA MET A 89 5.85 19.76 9.59
C MET A 89 6.40 18.33 9.46
N LEU A 90 6.35 17.55 10.53
CA LEU A 90 6.83 16.17 10.54
C LEU A 90 5.99 15.26 9.64
N VAL A 91 4.68 15.49 9.55
CA VAL A 91 3.80 14.82 8.58
C VAL A 91 4.22 15.14 7.15
N PHE A 92 4.54 16.40 6.82
CA PHE A 92 5.07 16.73 5.49
C PHE A 92 6.42 16.07 5.22
N TYR A 93 7.30 16.01 6.22
CA TYR A 93 8.59 15.34 6.09
C TYR A 93 8.42 13.82 5.91
N THR A 94 7.52 13.15 6.64
CA THR A 94 7.27 11.71 6.44
C THR A 94 6.62 11.42 5.09
N LEU A 95 5.69 12.26 4.62
CA LEU A 95 5.12 12.15 3.28
C LEU A 95 6.17 12.38 2.18
N PHE A 96 7.12 13.29 2.41
CA PHE A 96 8.28 13.44 1.53
C PHE A 96 9.06 12.14 1.43
N MET A 97 9.43 11.52 2.56
CA MET A 97 10.13 10.23 2.59
C MET A 97 9.36 9.14 1.82
N CYS A 98 8.05 9.01 2.05
CA CYS A 98 7.20 8.09 1.31
C CYS A 98 7.22 8.36 -0.21
N SER A 99 7.22 9.63 -0.62
CA SER A 99 7.35 10.00 -2.03
C SER A 99 8.67 9.52 -2.63
N GLN A 100 9.77 9.58 -1.86
CA GLN A 100 11.07 9.08 -2.29
C GLN A 100 11.08 7.57 -2.47
N TRP A 101 10.45 6.84 -1.56
CA TRP A 101 10.31 5.38 -1.69
C TRP A 101 9.50 5.04 -2.93
N PHE A 102 8.37 5.71 -3.15
CA PHE A 102 7.56 5.49 -4.35
C PHE A 102 8.35 5.75 -5.65
N MET A 103 9.12 6.84 -5.70
CA MET A 103 9.95 7.18 -6.86
C MET A 103 11.05 6.15 -7.09
N LEU A 104 11.73 5.70 -6.03
CA LEU A 104 12.73 4.64 -6.13
C LEU A 104 12.12 3.34 -6.63
N GLY A 105 10.98 2.93 -6.06
CA GLY A 105 10.26 1.74 -6.48
C GLY A 105 9.85 1.79 -7.96
N LYS A 106 9.43 2.96 -8.46
CA LYS A 106 9.12 3.18 -9.87
C LYS A 106 10.36 3.02 -10.78
N GLU A 107 11.52 3.49 -10.33
CA GLU A 107 12.77 3.33 -11.09
C GLU A 107 13.22 1.86 -11.14
N VAL A 108 13.15 1.16 -10.02
CA VAL A 108 13.46 -0.28 -9.96
C VAL A 108 12.52 -1.07 -10.88
N ASP A 109 11.22 -0.82 -10.80
CA ASP A 109 10.18 -1.40 -11.66
C ASP A 109 10.51 -1.19 -13.15
N HIS A 110 10.83 0.04 -13.55
CA HIS A 110 11.19 0.38 -14.92
C HIS A 110 12.48 -0.33 -15.38
N ARG A 111 13.51 -0.40 -14.53
CA ARG A 111 14.82 -1.00 -14.88
C ARG A 111 14.75 -2.52 -14.95
N LEU A 112 14.08 -3.14 -13.99
CA LEU A 112 13.89 -4.60 -13.94
C LEU A 112 12.76 -5.09 -14.84
N LYS A 113 12.01 -4.16 -15.46
CA LYS A 113 10.83 -4.41 -16.32
C LYS A 113 9.87 -5.42 -15.66
N ILE A 114 9.45 -5.12 -14.44
CA ILE A 114 8.51 -5.96 -13.69
C ILE A 114 7.11 -5.60 -14.18
N TYR A 115 6.56 -6.40 -15.10
CA TYR A 115 5.17 -6.20 -15.52
C TYR A 115 4.24 -6.88 -14.53
N PHE A 116 3.14 -6.23 -14.17
CA PHE A 116 2.17 -6.83 -13.26
C PHE A 116 0.74 -6.48 -13.64
N ARG A 117 -0.15 -7.47 -13.50
CA ARG A 117 -1.60 -7.30 -13.72
C ARG A 117 -2.26 -6.83 -12.44
N VAL A 118 -2.87 -5.66 -12.51
CA VAL A 118 -3.36 -4.93 -11.34
C VAL A 118 -4.87 -5.14 -11.17
N ASN A 119 -5.35 -5.34 -9.93
CA ASN A 119 -6.80 -5.38 -9.61
C ASN A 119 -7.31 -3.99 -9.26
N SER A 120 -6.48 -3.24 -8.55
CA SER A 120 -6.74 -1.86 -8.17
C SER A 120 -5.54 -0.99 -8.45
N SER A 121 -5.79 0.24 -8.89
CA SER A 121 -4.71 1.22 -9.07
C SER A 121 -3.79 1.38 -7.84
N ILE A 122 -4.30 1.11 -6.64
CA ILE A 122 -3.54 1.10 -5.38
C ILE A 122 -2.51 -0.03 -5.30
N ASP A 123 -2.69 -1.19 -5.96
CA ASP A 123 -1.69 -2.27 -5.97
C ASP A 123 -0.32 -1.73 -6.43
N ARG A 124 -0.31 -0.82 -7.42
CA ARG A 124 0.93 -0.19 -7.92
C ARG A 124 1.58 0.69 -6.87
N VAL A 125 0.76 1.42 -6.11
CA VAL A 125 1.21 2.35 -5.08
C VAL A 125 1.82 1.57 -3.92
N VAL A 126 1.12 0.56 -3.43
CA VAL A 126 1.57 -0.33 -2.35
C VAL A 126 2.88 -1.01 -2.75
N TYR A 127 2.91 -1.69 -3.90
CA TYR A 127 4.10 -2.36 -4.41
C TYR A 127 5.32 -1.43 -4.48
N ARG A 128 5.18 -0.25 -5.11
CA ARG A 128 6.30 0.69 -5.29
C ARG A 128 6.77 1.29 -3.97
N LEU A 129 5.85 1.60 -3.04
CA LEU A 129 6.21 2.10 -1.72
C LEU A 129 7.02 1.07 -0.94
N PHE A 130 6.54 -0.17 -0.83
CA PHE A 130 7.28 -1.22 -0.12
C PHE A 130 8.61 -1.55 -0.79
N LEU A 131 8.63 -1.68 -2.12
CA LEU A 131 9.87 -1.95 -2.86
C LEU A 131 10.91 -0.86 -2.57
N GLY A 132 10.54 0.42 -2.73
CA GLY A 132 11.43 1.53 -2.45
C GLY A 132 11.87 1.58 -0.99
N MET A 133 10.95 1.40 -0.05
CA MET A 133 11.26 1.37 1.38
C MET A 133 12.31 0.30 1.69
N ILE A 134 12.17 -0.91 1.16
CA ILE A 134 13.13 -2.01 1.39
C ILE A 134 14.51 -1.68 0.82
N PHE A 135 14.60 -1.05 -0.36
CA PHE A 135 15.89 -0.59 -0.88
C PHE A 135 16.52 0.51 -0.01
N PHE A 136 15.72 1.41 0.55
CA PHE A 136 16.23 2.38 1.52
C PHE A 136 16.64 1.75 2.84
N VAL A 137 15.96 0.69 3.30
CA VAL A 137 16.40 -0.10 4.46
C VAL A 137 17.80 -0.64 4.20
N LEU A 138 18.03 -1.26 3.03
CA LEU A 138 19.36 -1.77 2.65
C LEU A 138 20.41 -0.64 2.61
N LEU A 139 20.11 0.45 1.90
CA LEU A 139 21.00 1.60 1.76
C LEU A 139 21.35 2.20 3.13
N PHE A 140 20.36 2.47 3.98
CA PHE A 140 20.58 3.13 5.26
C PHE A 140 21.30 2.24 6.27
N ASN A 141 21.12 0.92 6.20
CA ASN A 141 21.94 0.00 6.97
C ASN A 141 23.42 0.04 6.56
N THR A 142 23.76 0.27 5.29
CA THR A 142 25.17 0.47 4.90
C THR A 142 25.73 1.78 5.45
N ILE A 143 24.93 2.85 5.48
CA ILE A 143 25.35 4.16 5.99
C ILE A 143 25.51 4.16 7.50
N SER A 144 24.70 3.39 8.23
CA SER A 144 24.74 3.36 9.70
C SER A 144 26.07 2.87 10.26
N PHE A 145 26.91 2.20 9.46
CA PHE A 145 28.27 1.81 9.87
C PHE A 145 29.28 2.98 9.86
N LEU A 146 28.91 4.13 9.29
CA LEU A 146 29.78 5.30 9.25
C LEU A 146 29.73 6.10 10.56
N PRO A 147 30.79 6.84 10.93
CA PRO A 147 30.75 7.75 12.08
C PRO A 147 29.70 8.85 11.92
N HIS A 148 29.21 9.40 13.03
CA HIS A 148 28.13 10.42 13.08
C HIS A 148 28.27 11.60 12.09
N LYS A 149 29.50 12.12 11.91
CA LYS A 149 29.76 13.22 10.96
C LYS A 149 29.50 12.78 9.51
N TRP A 150 29.89 11.54 9.18
CA TRP A 150 29.71 10.97 7.86
C TRP A 150 28.28 10.53 7.59
N ILE A 151 27.53 10.07 8.60
CA ILE A 151 26.09 9.82 8.47
C ILE A 151 25.36 11.10 8.06
N TYR A 152 25.65 12.23 8.73
CA TYR A 152 25.06 13.53 8.40
C TYR A 152 25.34 13.95 6.95
N ASN A 153 26.61 13.90 6.53
CA ASN A 153 27.00 14.29 5.18
C ASN A 153 26.39 13.35 4.13
N SER A 154 26.44 12.04 4.37
CA SER A 154 25.88 11.03 3.47
C SER A 154 24.38 11.18 3.30
N TYR A 155 23.66 11.49 4.38
CA TYR A 155 22.23 11.78 4.34
C TYR A 155 21.93 12.90 3.31
N TRP A 156 22.60 14.06 3.42
CA TRP A 156 22.37 15.17 2.50
C TRP A 156 22.79 14.86 1.07
N VAL A 157 23.93 14.21 0.89
CA VAL A 157 24.43 13.82 -0.44
C VAL A 157 23.43 12.88 -1.13
N ILE A 158 22.91 11.88 -0.42
CA ILE A 158 21.96 10.91 -0.98
C ILE A 158 20.67 11.61 -1.43
N TRP A 159 20.10 12.46 -0.59
CA TRP A 159 18.89 13.19 -0.97
C TRP A 159 19.12 14.19 -2.10
N ALA A 160 20.27 14.87 -2.13
CA ALA A 160 20.60 15.77 -3.23
C ALA A 160 20.77 15.00 -4.55
N VAL A 161 21.50 13.88 -4.54
CA VAL A 161 21.71 13.03 -5.72
C VAL A 161 20.38 12.45 -6.21
N LEU A 162 19.55 11.92 -5.32
CA LEU A 162 18.22 11.41 -5.67
C LEU A 162 17.30 12.51 -6.20
N GLY A 163 17.32 13.70 -5.58
CA GLY A 163 16.58 14.87 -6.04
C GLY A 163 16.92 15.27 -7.46
N LEU A 164 18.22 15.35 -7.78
CA LEU A 164 18.71 15.62 -9.13
C LEU A 164 18.30 14.50 -10.10
N PHE A 165 18.49 13.24 -9.71
CA PHE A 165 18.18 12.08 -10.53
C PHE A 165 16.68 11.96 -10.86
N TYR A 166 15.81 12.21 -9.88
CA TYR A 166 14.37 12.20 -10.07
C TYR A 166 13.88 13.39 -10.88
N SER A 167 14.51 14.56 -10.71
CA SER A 167 14.16 15.77 -11.45
C SER A 167 14.60 15.72 -12.91
N TRP A 168 15.61 14.90 -13.24
CA TRP A 168 16.17 14.84 -14.59
C TRP A 168 15.16 14.39 -15.67
N PRO A 169 14.94 15.19 -16.72
CA PRO A 169 13.91 14.94 -17.73
C PRO A 169 14.37 13.94 -18.80
N THR A 170 14.01 12.66 -18.67
CA THR A 170 14.18 11.66 -19.74
C THR A 170 12.93 11.58 -20.62
N ARG A 171 13.08 11.21 -21.92
CA ARG A 171 11.95 11.14 -22.89
C ARG A 171 10.75 10.32 -22.36
N GLY A 172 11.00 9.25 -21.61
CA GLY A 172 9.93 8.46 -20.96
C GLY A 172 9.30 9.12 -19.73
N LYS A 173 10.09 9.85 -18.92
CA LYS A 173 9.63 10.54 -17.70
C LYS A 173 8.74 11.76 -18.00
N ILE A 174 8.97 12.43 -19.12
CA ILE A 174 8.20 13.61 -19.55
C ILE A 174 6.80 13.20 -20.07
N ILE A 175 6.70 12.03 -20.71
CA ILE A 175 5.53 11.69 -21.53
C ILE A 175 4.57 10.69 -20.85
N LYS A 176 5.02 9.79 -19.97
CA LYS A 176 4.21 8.57 -19.70
C LYS A 176 3.47 8.42 -18.37
N GLU A 177 3.90 8.97 -17.23
CA GLU A 177 3.17 8.67 -15.97
C GLU A 177 3.38 9.74 -14.87
N SER A 178 2.40 10.64 -14.70
CA SER A 178 2.25 11.42 -13.47
C SER A 178 1.72 10.53 -12.33
N VAL A 179 2.02 10.86 -11.07
CA VAL A 179 1.48 10.10 -9.91
C VAL A 179 -0.06 10.04 -9.96
N THR A 180 -0.69 11.09 -10.50
CA THR A 180 -2.14 11.19 -10.68
C THR A 180 -2.73 10.08 -11.55
N THR A 181 -2.00 9.53 -12.52
CA THR A 181 -2.51 8.40 -13.33
C THR A 181 -2.65 7.12 -12.49
N ASN A 182 -1.89 6.99 -11.40
CA ASN A 182 -1.99 5.84 -10.48
C ASN A 182 -3.16 5.97 -9.50
N PHE A 183 -3.85 7.11 -9.47
CA PHE A 183 -5.08 7.31 -8.68
C PHE A 183 -6.32 7.49 -9.56
N ASN A 184 -6.26 7.03 -10.82
CA ASN A 184 -7.40 7.12 -11.74
C ASN A 184 -8.67 6.46 -11.18
N GLU A 185 -8.55 5.40 -10.37
CA GLU A 185 -9.71 4.77 -9.70
C GLU A 185 -10.42 5.74 -8.75
N PHE A 186 -9.67 6.60 -8.06
CA PHE A 186 -10.19 7.60 -7.11
C PHE A 186 -10.71 8.86 -7.80
N LYS A 187 -10.31 9.10 -9.05
CA LYS A 187 -10.84 10.21 -9.87
C LYS A 187 -12.34 10.01 -10.17
N TYR A 188 -12.77 8.76 -10.34
CA TYR A 188 -14.14 8.40 -10.74
C TYR A 188 -14.94 7.77 -9.58
N LEU A 189 -14.81 8.33 -8.39
CA LEU A 189 -15.61 7.94 -7.23
C LEU A 189 -17.01 8.57 -7.29
N ASP A 190 -18.00 7.79 -6.90
CA ASP A 190 -19.35 8.28 -6.66
C ASP A 190 -19.40 9.19 -5.42
N SER A 191 -20.46 10.00 -5.26
CA SER A 191 -20.61 10.89 -4.11
C SER A 191 -20.52 10.15 -2.76
N PHE A 192 -21.15 8.98 -2.64
CA PHE A 192 -21.05 8.12 -1.45
C PHE A 192 -19.64 7.57 -1.20
N GLU A 193 -18.91 7.23 -2.26
CA GLU A 193 -17.52 6.77 -2.12
C GLU A 193 -16.62 7.93 -1.69
N LYS A 194 -16.85 9.15 -2.21
CA LYS A 194 -16.14 10.36 -1.79
C LYS A 194 -16.40 10.70 -0.32
N THR A 195 -17.65 10.63 0.13
CA THR A 195 -17.97 10.89 1.55
C THR A 195 -17.32 9.85 2.45
N LEU A 196 -17.31 8.58 2.06
CA LEU A 196 -16.64 7.54 2.84
C LEU A 196 -15.12 7.73 2.87
N VAL A 197 -14.48 8.07 1.75
CA VAL A 197 -13.04 8.41 1.75
C VAL A 197 -12.77 9.59 2.67
N PHE A 198 -13.59 10.65 2.61
CA PHE A 198 -13.46 11.79 3.51
C PHE A 198 -13.60 11.38 4.99
N LEU A 199 -14.62 10.59 5.34
CA LEU A 199 -14.79 10.06 6.69
C LEU A 199 -13.63 9.17 7.12
N SER A 200 -13.08 8.35 6.23
CA SER A 200 -11.92 7.50 6.53
C SER A 200 -10.67 8.33 6.85
N LEU A 201 -10.42 9.40 6.09
CA LEU A 201 -9.31 10.33 6.35
C LEU A 201 -9.53 11.08 7.67
N LEU A 202 -10.75 11.54 7.91
CA LEU A 202 -11.11 12.22 9.16
C LEU A 202 -10.89 11.31 10.36
N MET A 203 -11.38 10.06 10.31
CA MET A 203 -11.14 9.07 11.36
C MET A 203 -9.65 8.76 11.53
N PHE A 204 -8.88 8.67 10.43
CA PHE A 204 -7.43 8.48 10.51
C PHE A 204 -6.72 9.66 11.18
N VAL A 205 -7.14 10.90 10.97
CA VAL A 205 -6.52 12.04 11.67
C VAL A 205 -6.83 12.02 13.16
N PHE A 206 -8.08 11.78 13.54
CA PHE A 206 -8.49 11.78 14.95
C PHE A 206 -8.09 10.53 15.73
N SER A 207 -7.52 9.51 15.08
CA SER A 207 -7.11 8.27 15.75
C SER A 207 -5.65 8.26 16.22
N ILE A 208 -4.95 9.40 16.11
CA ILE A 208 -3.60 9.55 16.66
C ILE A 208 -3.66 9.35 18.19
N PRO A 209 -2.84 8.45 18.76
CA PRO A 209 -2.88 8.18 20.19
C PRO A 209 -2.11 9.25 20.98
N GLU A 210 -2.19 9.17 22.31
CA GLU A 210 -1.38 10.02 23.18
C GLU A 210 0.11 9.71 23.02
N LEU A 211 0.94 10.75 22.93
CA LEU A 211 2.36 10.62 22.67
C LEU A 211 3.14 10.25 23.94
N PRO A 212 4.18 9.41 23.86
CA PRO A 212 5.00 9.08 25.01
C PRO A 212 5.71 10.32 25.58
N LYS A 213 5.89 10.37 26.90
CA LYS A 213 6.64 11.43 27.59
C LYS A 213 8.17 11.23 27.53
N LEU A 214 8.63 10.04 27.14
CA LEU A 214 10.04 9.65 27.07
C LEU A 214 10.79 10.40 25.98
N THR A 215 12.00 10.90 26.27
CA THR A 215 12.85 11.62 25.31
C THR A 215 14.13 10.88 24.95
N ASN A 216 14.57 9.94 25.78
CA ASN A 216 15.76 9.12 25.49
C ASN A 216 15.45 8.12 24.37
N ILE A 217 16.37 7.97 23.41
CA ILE A 217 16.21 7.12 22.22
C ILE A 217 16.08 5.64 22.62
N GLU A 218 16.87 5.17 23.56
CA GLU A 218 16.82 3.77 24.03
C GLU A 218 15.51 3.47 24.75
N ALA A 219 15.06 4.39 25.62
CA ALA A 219 13.76 4.28 26.27
C ALA A 219 12.61 4.33 25.25
N LEU A 220 12.74 5.11 24.17
CA LEU A 220 11.77 5.13 23.08
C LEU A 220 11.75 3.80 22.32
N LYS A 221 12.90 3.19 22.03
CA LYS A 221 12.96 1.85 21.42
C LYS A 221 12.21 0.83 22.29
N LEU A 222 12.49 0.80 23.59
CA LEU A 222 11.83 -0.11 24.53
C LEU A 222 10.33 0.17 24.67
N PHE A 223 9.90 1.43 24.55
CA PHE A 223 8.47 1.78 24.51
C PHE A 223 7.76 1.26 23.26
N PHE A 224 8.40 1.36 22.08
CA PHE A 224 7.85 0.86 20.83
C PHE A 224 7.95 -0.67 20.71
N ASP A 225 8.95 -1.28 21.34
CA ASP A 225 9.25 -2.70 21.22
C ASP A 225 9.69 -3.26 22.58
N PRO A 226 8.74 -3.49 23.50
CA PRO A 226 9.05 -3.92 24.86
C PRO A 226 9.66 -5.33 24.94
N PHE A 227 9.53 -6.12 23.87
CA PHE A 227 10.06 -7.48 23.77
C PHE A 227 11.26 -7.60 22.84
N GLU A 228 11.81 -6.46 22.39
CA GLU A 228 13.01 -6.37 21.54
C GLU A 228 12.95 -7.28 20.29
N LYS A 229 11.78 -7.35 19.64
CA LYS A 229 11.53 -8.15 18.44
C LYS A 229 12.03 -7.50 17.16
N ILE A 230 11.99 -6.18 17.10
CA ILE A 230 12.37 -5.37 15.97
C ILE A 230 13.90 -5.39 15.86
N GLY A 231 14.39 -5.92 14.74
CA GLY A 231 15.82 -6.03 14.49
C GLY A 231 16.50 -4.66 14.41
N ASN A 232 17.77 -4.61 14.84
CA ASN A 232 18.61 -3.42 14.77
C ASN A 232 18.67 -2.78 13.38
N GLN A 233 18.52 -3.57 12.33
CA GLN A 233 18.48 -3.05 10.96
C GLN A 233 17.28 -2.10 10.70
N TYR A 234 16.14 -2.34 11.34
CA TYR A 234 15.00 -1.43 11.26
C TYR A 234 15.29 -0.12 11.98
N TRP A 235 15.86 -0.22 13.18
CA TRP A 235 16.24 0.93 14.00
C TRP A 235 17.28 1.81 13.30
N ASN A 236 18.26 1.21 12.63
CA ASN A 236 19.25 1.91 11.83
C ASN A 236 18.61 2.66 10.65
N PHE A 237 17.65 2.01 9.96
CA PHE A 237 16.89 2.66 8.91
C PHE A 237 16.14 3.90 9.41
N LEU A 238 15.45 3.80 10.56
CA LEU A 238 14.77 4.95 11.17
C LEU A 238 15.76 6.03 11.63
N LEU A 239 16.87 5.64 12.27
CA LEU A 239 17.88 6.57 12.77
C LEU A 239 18.48 7.40 11.63
N VAL A 240 18.89 6.76 10.53
CA VAL A 240 19.45 7.46 9.36
C VAL A 240 18.36 8.28 8.66
N GLY A 241 17.14 7.75 8.55
CA GLY A 241 16.02 8.44 7.91
C GLY A 241 15.56 9.72 8.64
N TYR A 242 15.74 9.78 9.96
CA TYR A 242 15.40 10.93 10.80
C TYR A 242 16.63 11.60 11.42
N TYR A 243 17.82 11.35 10.86
CA TYR A 243 19.09 11.85 11.39
C TYR A 243 19.15 13.37 11.59
N PRO A 244 18.58 14.22 10.72
CA PRO A 244 18.57 15.67 10.97
C PRO A 244 17.93 16.07 12.31
N PHE A 245 16.96 15.30 12.80
CA PHE A 245 16.26 15.56 14.06
C PHE A 245 17.00 14.99 15.27
N PHE A 246 18.06 14.20 15.09
CA PHE A 246 18.76 13.47 16.16
C PHE A 246 19.24 14.38 17.30
N LYS A 247 19.70 15.60 16.98
CA LYS A 247 20.13 16.59 17.98
C LYS A 247 19.00 17.18 18.81
N TYR A 248 17.74 16.95 18.42
CA TYR A 248 16.54 17.55 18.98
C TYR A 248 15.60 16.45 19.51
N PRO A 249 15.75 15.99 20.76
CA PRO A 249 15.06 14.81 21.28
C PRO A 249 13.54 14.87 21.15
N ILE A 250 12.93 16.04 21.37
CA ILE A 250 11.48 16.25 21.25
C ILE A 250 11.01 16.02 19.81
N LEU A 251 11.69 16.62 18.84
CA LEU A 251 11.34 16.48 17.42
C LEU A 251 11.62 15.07 16.92
N PHE A 252 12.71 14.44 17.37
CA PHE A 252 13.06 13.07 17.02
C PHE A 252 11.99 12.08 17.51
N LYS A 253 11.56 12.22 18.77
CA LYS A 253 10.46 11.46 19.35
C LYS A 253 9.18 11.59 18.52
N LEU A 254 8.77 12.82 18.23
CA LEU A 254 7.57 13.09 17.43
C LEU A 254 7.70 12.47 16.03
N ALA A 255 8.88 12.56 15.42
CA ALA A 255 9.13 12.04 14.08
C ALA A 255 8.95 10.52 14.04
N TRP A 256 9.46 9.79 15.05
CA TRP A 256 9.25 8.35 15.17
C TRP A 256 7.79 8.00 15.41
N CYS A 257 7.10 8.69 16.34
CA CYS A 257 5.67 8.43 16.58
C CYS A 257 4.84 8.61 15.30
N ILE A 258 5.08 9.70 14.56
CA ILE A 258 4.41 9.98 13.29
C ILE A 258 4.80 8.96 12.22
N HIS A 259 6.04 8.48 12.20
CA HIS A 259 6.45 7.40 11.30
C HIS A 259 5.66 6.11 11.56
N PHE A 260 5.69 5.58 12.78
CA PHE A 260 4.98 4.35 13.12
C PHE A 260 3.48 4.47 12.82
N TYR A 261 2.88 5.62 13.13
CA TYR A 261 1.47 5.87 12.85
C TYR A 261 1.18 6.01 11.35
N LEU A 262 1.77 7.01 10.69
CA LEU A 262 1.44 7.37 9.30
C LEU A 262 1.95 6.33 8.31
N VAL A 263 3.19 5.86 8.47
CA VAL A 263 3.79 4.87 7.58
C VAL A 263 3.22 3.49 7.89
N GLY A 264 3.26 3.04 9.15
CA GLY A 264 2.77 1.72 9.52
C GLY A 264 1.29 1.53 9.20
N LEU A 265 0.42 2.35 9.81
CA LEU A 265 -1.03 2.20 9.61
C LEU A 265 -1.52 2.72 8.26
N GLY A 266 -0.86 3.74 7.69
CA GLY A 266 -1.20 4.22 6.35
C GLY A 266 -0.92 3.16 5.28
N LEU A 267 0.23 2.50 5.34
CA LEU A 267 0.54 1.38 4.45
C LEU A 267 -0.38 0.19 4.72
N PHE A 268 -0.69 -0.12 5.99
CA PHE A 268 -1.67 -1.15 6.34
C PHE A 268 -3.05 -0.91 5.70
N CYS A 269 -3.58 0.33 5.77
CA CYS A 269 -4.86 0.67 5.15
C CYS A 269 -4.83 0.52 3.63
N LEU A 270 -3.73 0.94 2.99
CA LEU A 270 -3.55 0.80 1.54
C LEU A 270 -3.42 -0.67 1.11
N THR A 271 -2.64 -1.47 1.84
CA THR A 271 -2.54 -2.93 1.61
C THR A 271 -3.87 -3.62 1.85
N PHE A 272 -4.63 -3.18 2.85
CA PHE A 272 -5.92 -3.79 3.17
C PHE A 272 -6.92 -3.54 2.07
N TYR A 273 -7.00 -2.29 1.59
CA TYR A 273 -7.79 -1.96 0.42
C TYR A 273 -7.40 -2.80 -0.79
N ALA A 274 -6.10 -2.87 -1.10
CA ALA A 274 -5.59 -3.64 -2.22
C ALA A 274 -5.95 -5.14 -2.13
N MET A 275 -5.84 -5.72 -0.94
CA MET A 275 -6.25 -7.09 -0.64
C MET A 275 -7.75 -7.30 -0.84
N LEU A 276 -8.60 -6.42 -0.28
CA LEU A 276 -10.06 -6.53 -0.40
C LEU A 276 -10.52 -6.51 -1.87
N ARG A 277 -9.83 -5.78 -2.75
CA ARG A 277 -10.16 -5.70 -4.18
C ARG A 277 -10.00 -7.02 -4.94
N PHE A 278 -9.34 -8.04 -4.36
CA PHE A 278 -9.31 -9.39 -4.93
C PHE A 278 -10.64 -10.15 -4.77
N PHE A 279 -11.45 -9.77 -3.78
CA PHE A 279 -12.65 -10.52 -3.38
C PHE A 279 -13.93 -9.69 -3.50
N VAL A 280 -13.84 -8.39 -3.24
CA VAL A 280 -15.00 -7.54 -2.97
C VAL A 280 -15.02 -6.35 -3.95
N SER A 281 -16.21 -5.84 -4.22
CA SER A 281 -16.43 -4.67 -5.07
C SER A 281 -15.76 -3.40 -4.49
N ARG A 282 -15.51 -2.39 -5.34
CA ARG A 282 -14.82 -1.14 -4.94
C ARG A 282 -15.49 -0.45 -3.75
N ARG A 283 -16.82 -0.32 -3.77
CA ARG A 283 -17.61 0.32 -2.70
C ARG A 283 -17.42 -0.37 -1.36
N LEU A 284 -17.49 -1.69 -1.36
CA LEU A 284 -17.38 -2.48 -0.13
C LEU A 284 -15.91 -2.58 0.33
N SER A 285 -14.92 -2.53 -0.57
CA SER A 285 -13.51 -2.42 -0.17
C SER A 285 -13.20 -1.09 0.55
N LEU A 286 -13.79 0.03 0.10
CA LEU A 286 -13.70 1.31 0.81
C LEU A 286 -14.36 1.21 2.19
N LEU A 287 -15.58 0.63 2.25
CA LEU A 287 -16.28 0.39 3.52
C LEU A 287 -15.45 -0.46 4.49
N GLY A 288 -14.72 -1.46 3.98
CA GLY A 288 -13.80 -2.27 4.79
C GLY A 288 -12.72 -1.44 5.47
N VAL A 289 -12.00 -0.61 4.71
CA VAL A 289 -10.99 0.30 5.28
C VAL A 289 -11.61 1.22 6.33
N PHE A 290 -12.78 1.78 6.02
CA PHE A 290 -13.50 2.61 6.97
C PHE A 290 -13.94 1.83 8.22
N ALA A 291 -14.37 0.58 8.11
CA ALA A 291 -14.79 -0.24 9.23
C ALA A 291 -13.64 -0.53 10.21
N VAL A 292 -12.43 -0.78 9.68
CA VAL A 292 -11.21 -0.93 10.50
C VAL A 292 -10.89 0.39 11.22
N LEU A 293 -10.79 1.50 10.48
CA LEU A 293 -10.43 2.81 11.04
C LEU A 293 -11.44 3.30 12.07
N SER A 294 -12.73 3.11 11.81
CA SER A 294 -13.79 3.51 12.72
C SER A 294 -13.97 2.56 13.90
N SER A 295 -13.24 1.45 14.01
CA SER A 295 -13.31 0.60 15.20
C SER A 295 -12.58 1.21 16.38
N TRP A 296 -13.16 1.21 17.58
CA TRP A 296 -12.48 1.68 18.79
C TRP A 296 -11.27 0.84 19.18
N SER A 297 -11.23 -0.43 18.74
CA SER A 297 -10.04 -1.27 18.86
C SER A 297 -8.82 -0.64 18.20
N PHE A 298 -9.00 0.08 17.08
CA PHE A 298 -7.91 0.75 16.37
C PHE A 298 -7.12 1.69 17.28
N THR A 299 -7.82 2.61 17.97
CA THR A 299 -7.19 3.57 18.88
C THR A 299 -6.65 2.91 20.15
N LYS A 300 -7.37 1.91 20.70
CA LYS A 300 -6.94 1.23 21.92
C LYS A 300 -5.67 0.38 21.74
N ILE A 301 -5.53 -0.30 20.60
CA ILE A 301 -4.33 -1.10 20.29
C ILE A 301 -3.10 -0.19 20.23
N LEU A 302 -3.21 0.95 19.54
CA LEU A 302 -2.10 1.90 19.46
C LEU A 302 -1.75 2.54 20.80
N ALA A 303 -2.77 2.83 21.62
CA ALA A 303 -2.55 3.38 22.95
C ALA A 303 -1.86 2.39 23.88
N SER A 304 -2.07 1.08 23.70
CA SER A 304 -1.36 0.05 24.47
C SER A 304 0.06 -0.21 23.97
N ASN A 305 0.25 -0.31 22.65
CA ASN A 305 1.55 -0.54 22.06
C ASN A 305 1.62 0.09 20.65
N TYR A 306 2.47 1.10 20.49
CA TYR A 306 2.67 1.74 19.21
C TYR A 306 3.39 0.85 18.19
N GLY A 307 4.23 -0.09 18.65
CA GLY A 307 4.95 -1.03 17.78
C GLY A 307 4.02 -1.96 17.00
N ASP A 308 2.83 -2.23 17.53
CA ASP A 308 1.82 -3.08 16.89
C ASP A 308 1.41 -2.55 15.51
N ALA A 309 1.57 -1.25 15.25
CA ALA A 309 1.34 -0.64 13.94
C ALA A 309 2.19 -1.25 12.82
N ILE A 310 3.32 -1.89 13.16
CA ILE A 310 4.24 -2.51 12.20
C ILE A 310 4.32 -4.03 12.40
N THR A 311 4.45 -4.50 13.64
CA THR A 311 4.64 -5.93 13.93
C THR A 311 3.41 -6.75 13.56
N THR A 312 2.21 -6.28 13.89
CA THR A 312 0.95 -7.01 13.64
C THR A 312 0.33 -6.73 12.27
N THR A 313 0.79 -5.68 11.57
CA THR A 313 0.31 -5.35 10.22
C THR A 313 1.04 -6.11 9.12
N TYR A 314 2.21 -6.69 9.42
CA TYR A 314 2.99 -7.49 8.47
C TYR A 314 2.22 -8.70 7.93
N SER A 315 1.36 -9.34 8.73
CA SER A 315 0.57 -10.51 8.30
C SER A 315 -0.27 -10.20 7.05
N LEU A 316 -0.87 -9.01 6.99
CA LEU A 316 -1.65 -8.56 5.85
C LEU A 316 -0.77 -8.29 4.63
N LEU A 317 0.40 -7.69 4.82
CA LEU A 317 1.37 -7.49 3.74
C LEU A 317 1.77 -8.83 3.14
N TRP A 318 2.10 -9.81 4.00
CA TRP A 318 2.48 -11.15 3.57
C TRP A 318 1.36 -11.83 2.77
N VAL A 319 0.12 -11.83 3.27
CA VAL A 319 -1.06 -12.36 2.56
C VAL A 319 -1.24 -11.68 1.20
N TRP A 320 -1.23 -10.35 1.17
CA TRP A 320 -1.42 -9.59 -0.07
C TRP A 320 -0.32 -9.90 -1.08
N THR A 321 0.94 -10.06 -0.64
CA THR A 321 2.05 -10.35 -1.56
C THR A 321 1.94 -11.72 -2.23
N LEU A 322 1.47 -12.74 -1.50
CA LEU A 322 1.20 -14.06 -2.08
C LEU A 322 0.15 -13.97 -3.20
N LEU A 323 -1.01 -13.37 -2.90
CA LEU A 323 -2.08 -13.18 -3.89
C LEU A 323 -1.65 -12.32 -5.08
N TRP A 324 -0.86 -11.27 -4.80
CA TRP A 324 -0.34 -10.37 -5.81
C TRP A 324 0.64 -11.07 -6.76
N VAL A 325 1.56 -11.90 -6.24
CA VAL A 325 2.54 -12.64 -7.06
C VAL A 325 1.84 -13.60 -8.01
N VAL A 326 0.86 -14.35 -7.52
CA VAL A 326 0.06 -15.29 -8.34
C VAL A 326 -0.57 -14.58 -9.53
N LYS A 327 -1.12 -13.39 -9.28
CA LYS A 327 -1.79 -12.59 -10.29
C LYS A 327 -0.84 -11.80 -11.20
N SER A 328 0.32 -11.38 -10.70
CA SER A 328 1.29 -10.56 -11.45
C SER A 328 1.75 -11.24 -12.74
N ALA A 329 1.69 -12.57 -12.82
CA ALA A 329 2.01 -13.40 -13.98
C ALA A 329 3.42 -13.17 -14.56
N THR A 330 4.33 -12.55 -13.81
CA THR A 330 5.74 -12.40 -14.17
C THR A 330 6.64 -13.04 -13.13
N TYR A 331 7.65 -13.76 -13.60
CA TYR A 331 8.59 -14.43 -12.71
C TYR A 331 9.46 -13.44 -11.91
N ARG A 332 9.60 -12.20 -12.40
CA ARG A 332 10.40 -11.14 -11.76
C ARG A 332 9.75 -10.59 -10.50
N ALA A 333 8.44 -10.80 -10.31
CA ALA A 333 7.75 -10.53 -9.06
C ALA A 333 8.34 -11.33 -7.89
N GLY A 334 9.05 -12.43 -8.16
CA GLY A 334 9.81 -13.18 -7.15
C GLY A 334 10.81 -12.32 -6.38
N LEU A 335 11.42 -11.30 -7.00
CA LEU A 335 12.33 -10.38 -6.31
C LEU A 335 11.61 -9.65 -5.17
N PHE A 336 10.42 -9.13 -5.45
CA PHE A 336 9.63 -8.41 -4.44
C PHE A 336 9.17 -9.34 -3.32
N LEU A 337 8.73 -10.55 -3.68
CA LEU A 337 8.36 -11.58 -2.71
C LEU A 337 9.49 -11.88 -1.72
N GLY A 338 10.72 -12.11 -2.21
CA GLY A 338 11.88 -12.35 -1.34
C GLY A 338 12.23 -11.14 -0.47
N LEU A 339 12.10 -9.93 -1.02
CA LEU A 339 12.35 -8.70 -0.29
C LEU A 339 11.30 -8.44 0.80
N VAL A 340 10.05 -8.83 0.59
CA VAL A 340 9.01 -8.76 1.63
C VAL A 340 9.33 -9.70 2.78
N SER A 341 9.78 -10.93 2.50
CA SER A 341 10.23 -11.81 3.57
C SER A 341 11.39 -11.20 4.35
N TYR A 342 12.35 -10.55 3.68
CA TYR A 342 13.43 -9.81 4.35
C TYR A 342 12.90 -8.70 5.25
N LEU A 343 11.94 -7.91 4.77
CA LEU A 343 11.28 -6.90 5.60
C LEU A 343 10.61 -7.53 6.83
N GLY A 344 9.93 -8.66 6.66
CA GLY A 344 9.34 -9.43 7.75
C GLY A 344 10.35 -9.80 8.82
N THR A 345 11.51 -10.35 8.42
CA THR A 345 12.58 -10.74 9.34
C THR A 345 13.17 -9.59 10.14
N ILE A 346 13.20 -8.40 9.55
CA ILE A 346 13.69 -7.19 10.22
C ILE A 346 12.66 -6.67 11.23
N ILE A 347 11.37 -6.78 10.92
CA ILE A 347 10.27 -6.36 11.81
C ILE A 347 10.16 -7.32 13.00
N ASN A 348 10.18 -8.62 12.74
CA ASN A 348 10.25 -9.66 13.76
C ASN A 348 10.97 -10.88 13.18
N GLN A 349 12.02 -11.30 13.85
CA GLN A 349 12.90 -12.36 13.37
C GLN A 349 12.20 -13.71 13.27
N SER A 350 11.19 -13.98 14.10
CA SER A 350 10.39 -15.21 14.03
C SER A 350 9.69 -15.36 12.68
N PHE A 351 9.36 -14.24 12.00
CA PHE A 351 8.73 -14.25 10.69
C PHE A 351 9.62 -14.77 9.58
N ALA A 352 10.93 -14.94 9.82
CA ALA A 352 11.83 -15.61 8.88
C ALA A 352 11.35 -17.03 8.54
N LEU A 353 10.79 -17.71 9.53
CA LEU A 353 10.32 -19.09 9.37
C LEU A 353 9.09 -19.19 8.47
N LEU A 354 8.37 -18.08 8.21
CA LEU A 354 7.30 -18.03 7.20
C LEU A 354 7.82 -18.21 5.76
N VAL A 355 9.11 -18.04 5.51
CA VAL A 355 9.72 -18.31 4.19
C VAL A 355 9.49 -19.76 3.75
N ILE A 356 9.54 -20.71 4.69
CA ILE A 356 9.37 -22.14 4.40
C ILE A 356 7.96 -22.41 3.84
N PRO A 357 6.86 -22.13 4.57
CA PRO A 357 5.53 -22.31 4.03
C PRO A 357 5.27 -21.41 2.80
N GLN A 358 5.82 -20.19 2.75
CA GLN A 358 5.72 -19.32 1.57
C GLN A 358 6.24 -20.00 0.29
N CYS A 359 7.42 -20.61 0.34
CA CYS A 359 8.00 -21.29 -0.82
C CYS A 359 7.20 -22.55 -1.19
N ILE A 360 6.76 -23.33 -0.20
CA ILE A 360 5.96 -24.55 -0.40
C ILE A 360 4.62 -24.20 -1.06
N LEU A 361 3.90 -23.21 -0.51
CA LEU A 361 2.62 -22.73 -1.03
C LEU A 361 2.72 -22.28 -2.48
N LEU A 362 3.70 -21.44 -2.78
CA LEU A 362 3.88 -20.91 -4.14
C LEU A 362 4.24 -22.00 -5.14
N TYR A 363 5.13 -22.91 -4.76
CA TYR A 363 5.61 -23.95 -5.67
C TYR A 363 4.55 -25.03 -5.95
N LEU A 364 3.84 -25.49 -4.91
CA LEU A 364 2.91 -26.61 -5.01
C LEU A 364 1.47 -26.19 -5.31
N LEU A 365 0.96 -25.17 -4.64
CA LEU A 365 -0.46 -24.83 -4.64
C LEU A 365 -0.78 -23.68 -5.59
N PHE A 366 -0.22 -22.49 -5.36
CA PHE A 366 -0.71 -21.28 -6.03
C PHE A 366 -0.25 -21.13 -7.48
N LEU A 367 0.89 -21.71 -7.85
CA LEU A 367 1.38 -21.68 -9.24
C LEU A 367 1.18 -23.01 -9.96
N ARG A 368 0.18 -23.82 -9.57
CA ARG A 368 -0.06 -25.15 -10.14
C ARG A 368 -0.13 -25.13 -11.68
N ASP A 369 -0.75 -24.11 -12.25
CA ASP A 369 -0.96 -23.99 -13.71
C ASP A 369 0.27 -23.48 -14.47
N LYS A 370 1.37 -23.16 -13.77
CA LYS A 370 2.59 -22.64 -14.39
C LYS A 370 3.62 -23.73 -14.60
N THR A 371 4.41 -23.59 -15.66
CA THR A 371 5.48 -24.53 -16.00
C THR A 371 6.53 -24.60 -14.89
N ILE A 372 7.19 -25.75 -14.76
CA ILE A 372 8.29 -25.96 -13.80
C ILE A 372 9.40 -24.91 -14.01
N TRP A 373 9.70 -24.55 -15.27
CA TRP A 373 10.64 -23.48 -15.59
C TRP A 373 10.24 -22.14 -14.95
N TYR A 374 8.97 -21.76 -15.06
CA TYR A 374 8.47 -20.51 -14.49
C TYR A 374 8.60 -20.50 -12.95
N LYS A 375 8.26 -21.62 -12.30
CA LYS A 375 8.42 -21.78 -10.84
C LYS A 375 9.88 -21.65 -10.40
N ARG A 376 10.81 -22.28 -11.12
CA ARG A 376 12.25 -22.16 -10.87
C ARG A 376 12.76 -20.72 -11.04
N GLN A 377 12.28 -20.01 -12.06
CA GLN A 377 12.65 -18.60 -12.25
C GLN A 377 12.16 -17.73 -11.10
N ILE A 378 10.91 -17.89 -10.64
CA ILE A 378 10.41 -17.13 -9.48
C ILE A 378 11.30 -17.32 -8.26
N LEU A 379 11.63 -18.57 -7.93
CA LEU A 379 12.48 -18.88 -6.79
C LEU A 379 13.89 -18.31 -6.95
N LYS A 380 14.44 -18.32 -8.17
CA LYS A 380 15.73 -17.69 -8.48
C LYS A 380 15.71 -16.18 -8.23
N TYR A 381 14.64 -15.49 -8.64
CA TYR A 381 14.50 -14.05 -8.38
C TYR A 381 14.24 -13.74 -6.90
N SER A 382 13.54 -14.60 -6.18
CA SER A 382 13.34 -14.42 -4.72
C SER A 382 14.60 -14.70 -3.91
N LEU A 383 15.55 -15.48 -4.46
CA LEU A 383 16.77 -15.90 -3.77
C LEU A 383 17.55 -14.72 -3.18
N PHE A 384 17.58 -13.56 -3.84
CA PHE A 384 18.22 -12.36 -3.30
C PHE A 384 17.66 -11.98 -1.94
N GLY A 385 16.34 -11.80 -1.83
CA GLY A 385 15.70 -11.49 -0.56
C GLY A 385 15.76 -12.64 0.44
N LEU A 386 15.66 -13.90 -0.02
CA LEU A 386 15.80 -15.07 0.86
C LEU A 386 17.22 -15.18 1.45
N SER A 387 18.26 -14.86 0.69
CA SER A 387 19.62 -14.83 1.21
C SER A 387 19.78 -13.78 2.30
N LEU A 388 19.17 -12.60 2.13
CA LEU A 388 19.16 -11.56 3.16
C LEU A 388 18.38 -12.00 4.41
N THR A 389 17.23 -12.69 4.25
CA THR A 389 16.49 -13.25 5.40
C THR A 389 17.34 -14.24 6.18
N ALA A 390 18.08 -15.10 5.49
CA ALA A 390 18.96 -16.09 6.12
C ALA A 390 20.09 -15.40 6.87
N VAL A 391 20.76 -14.40 6.27
CA VAL A 391 21.82 -13.62 6.93
C VAL A 391 21.32 -12.98 8.22
N VAL A 392 20.14 -12.34 8.20
CA VAL A 392 19.56 -11.71 9.41
C VAL A 392 19.20 -12.73 10.48
N LEU A 393 18.62 -13.86 10.08
CA LEU A 393 18.25 -14.93 11.01
C LEU A 393 19.50 -15.54 11.66
N PHE A 394 20.54 -15.86 10.89
CA PHE A 394 21.77 -16.43 11.43
C PHE A 394 22.56 -15.45 12.30
N SER A 395 22.47 -14.14 12.03
CA SER A 395 23.12 -13.13 12.87
C SER A 395 22.45 -12.92 14.22
N ASN A 396 21.20 -13.37 14.40
CA ASN A 396 20.40 -13.10 15.58
C ASN A 396 19.66 -14.35 16.09
N ILE A 397 20.31 -15.52 16.03
CA ILE A 397 19.69 -16.80 16.43
C ILE A 397 19.15 -16.75 17.87
N ASP A 398 19.80 -16.01 18.75
CA ASP A 398 19.45 -15.92 20.18
C ASP A 398 18.04 -15.35 20.39
N ILE A 399 17.60 -14.42 19.55
CA ILE A 399 16.26 -13.79 19.65
C ILE A 399 15.15 -14.77 19.23
N LEU A 400 15.47 -15.82 18.48
CA LEU A 400 14.55 -16.92 18.18
C LEU A 400 14.14 -17.68 19.46
N GLN A 401 14.95 -17.63 20.52
CA GLN A 401 14.62 -18.25 21.81
C GLN A 401 13.48 -17.52 22.55
N ASN A 402 13.25 -16.25 22.22
CA ASN A 402 12.22 -15.43 22.84
C ASN A 402 10.85 -15.58 22.17
N MET A 403 10.58 -16.63 21.38
CA MET A 403 9.29 -16.82 20.70
C MET A 403 8.11 -16.75 21.67
N ILE A 404 7.08 -15.96 21.33
CA ILE A 404 5.89 -15.72 22.15
C ILE A 404 4.70 -16.36 21.44
N PRO A 405 4.48 -17.68 21.59
CA PRO A 405 3.35 -18.36 20.97
C PRO A 405 2.02 -17.83 21.53
N ILE A 406 0.91 -18.31 20.98
CA ILE A 406 -0.42 -17.94 21.46
C ILE A 406 -0.63 -18.37 22.93
N ASP A 407 -0.92 -17.39 23.78
CA ASP A 407 -1.22 -17.58 25.21
C ASP A 407 -2.68 -18.02 25.45
N GLU A 408 -2.98 -18.54 26.65
CA GLU A 408 -4.34 -18.88 27.11
C GLU A 408 -5.32 -17.69 27.05
N ASN A 409 -4.81 -16.47 27.21
CA ASN A 409 -5.59 -15.22 27.16
C ASN A 409 -6.02 -14.81 25.74
N TYR A 410 -5.57 -15.52 24.70
CA TYR A 410 -5.87 -15.18 23.33
C TYR A 410 -7.37 -15.18 23.02
N PHE A 411 -8.12 -16.15 23.54
CA PHE A 411 -9.57 -16.22 23.31
C PHE A 411 -10.30 -15.01 23.92
N ALA A 412 -9.82 -14.52 25.07
CA ALA A 412 -10.35 -13.31 25.69
C ALA A 412 -10.06 -12.07 24.83
N GLU A 413 -8.87 -11.97 24.21
CA GLU A 413 -8.56 -10.87 23.28
C GLU A 413 -9.40 -10.96 22.00
N PHE A 414 -9.53 -12.15 21.42
CA PHE A 414 -10.33 -12.42 20.23
C PHE A 414 -11.79 -11.97 20.42
N THR A 415 -12.43 -12.43 21.49
CA THR A 415 -13.81 -12.06 21.84
C THR A 415 -13.95 -10.58 22.16
N LYS A 416 -12.97 -9.99 22.84
CA LYS A 416 -12.94 -8.54 23.15
C LYS A 416 -12.84 -7.69 21.89
N ILE A 417 -12.05 -8.06 20.90
CA ILE A 417 -11.96 -7.32 19.62
C ILE A 417 -13.27 -7.47 18.84
N LEU A 418 -13.83 -8.68 18.78
CA LEU A 418 -15.07 -8.97 18.07
C LEU A 418 -16.26 -8.21 18.67
N ASN A 419 -16.42 -8.21 19.99
CA ASN A 419 -17.53 -7.57 20.68
C ASN A 419 -17.45 -6.03 20.70
N ARG A 420 -16.30 -5.44 20.39
CA ARG A 420 -16.11 -3.98 20.36
C ARG A 420 -16.77 -3.29 19.17
N LYS A 421 -17.24 -4.03 18.17
CA LYS A 421 -17.93 -3.45 17.02
C LYS A 421 -19.01 -4.40 16.52
N ALA A 422 -20.25 -3.94 16.48
CA ALA A 422 -21.38 -4.75 16.02
C ALA A 422 -21.16 -5.26 14.59
N PHE A 423 -20.50 -4.46 13.75
CA PHE A 423 -20.11 -4.84 12.38
C PHE A 423 -19.29 -6.14 12.31
N TYR A 424 -18.49 -6.47 13.34
CA TYR A 424 -17.66 -7.68 13.35
C TYR A 424 -18.47 -8.95 13.62
N SER A 425 -19.68 -8.86 14.17
CA SER A 425 -20.55 -10.03 14.34
C SER A 425 -20.90 -10.72 13.01
N LEU A 426 -20.92 -9.95 11.90
CA LEU A 426 -21.13 -10.49 10.55
C LEU A 426 -19.99 -11.41 10.07
N SER A 427 -18.83 -11.38 10.72
CA SER A 427 -17.69 -12.23 10.36
C SER A 427 -18.01 -13.73 10.47
N TYR A 428 -18.84 -14.13 11.45
CA TYR A 428 -19.27 -15.52 11.60
C TYR A 428 -20.04 -16.01 10.36
N PHE A 429 -21.01 -15.23 9.90
CA PHE A 429 -21.77 -15.54 8.69
C PHE A 429 -20.88 -15.53 7.45
N GLY A 430 -19.97 -14.57 7.35
CA GLY A 430 -19.04 -14.48 6.22
C GLY A 430 -18.09 -15.67 6.13
N PHE A 431 -17.58 -16.14 7.26
CA PHE A 431 -16.76 -17.34 7.33
C PHE A 431 -17.53 -18.57 6.83
N ILE A 432 -18.77 -18.77 7.32
CA ILE A 432 -19.63 -19.89 6.90
C ILE A 432 -19.93 -19.83 5.39
N ILE A 433 -20.27 -18.67 4.86
CA ILE A 433 -20.56 -18.48 3.42
C ILE A 433 -19.34 -18.82 2.57
N LEU A 434 -18.16 -18.30 2.93
CA LEU A 434 -16.93 -18.60 2.20
C LEU A 434 -16.55 -20.08 2.32
N LEU A 435 -16.75 -20.70 3.48
CA LEU A 435 -16.47 -22.10 3.71
C LEU A 435 -17.33 -22.97 2.78
N PHE A 436 -18.63 -22.70 2.69
CA PHE A 436 -19.49 -23.38 1.73
C PHE A 436 -19.04 -23.13 0.28
N LYS A 437 -18.64 -21.90 -0.09
CA LYS A 437 -18.09 -21.61 -1.43
C LYS A 437 -16.83 -22.43 -1.74
N ALA A 438 -15.98 -22.68 -0.74
CA ALA A 438 -14.76 -23.47 -0.89
C ALA A 438 -15.09 -24.95 -1.18
N PHE A 439 -16.05 -25.54 -0.45
CA PHE A 439 -16.45 -26.93 -0.60
C PHE A 439 -17.34 -27.17 -1.84
N ASP A 440 -18.43 -26.41 -1.99
CA ASP A 440 -19.36 -26.55 -3.11
C ASP A 440 -19.87 -25.20 -3.64
N SER A 441 -19.49 -24.90 -4.89
CA SER A 441 -19.92 -23.70 -5.59
C SER A 441 -21.33 -23.79 -6.18
N LYS A 442 -22.00 -24.96 -6.13
CA LYS A 442 -23.28 -25.21 -6.82
C LYS A 442 -24.52 -24.75 -6.03
N ILE A 443 -24.39 -24.46 -4.74
CA ILE A 443 -25.50 -23.97 -3.91
C ILE A 443 -26.04 -22.65 -4.52
N THR A 444 -27.36 -22.57 -4.72
CA THR A 444 -28.03 -21.47 -5.44
C THR A 444 -27.71 -20.09 -4.86
N ILE A 445 -27.77 -19.93 -3.54
CA ILE A 445 -27.45 -18.68 -2.83
C ILE A 445 -25.99 -18.26 -3.05
N ILE A 446 -25.08 -19.23 -3.13
CA ILE A 446 -23.63 -19.03 -3.24
C ILE A 446 -23.19 -18.81 -4.69
N ARG A 447 -24.02 -19.25 -5.65
CA ARG A 447 -23.79 -19.06 -7.08
C ARG A 447 -23.83 -17.59 -7.46
N GLU A 448 -24.61 -16.77 -6.77
CA GLU A 448 -24.68 -15.32 -7.01
C GLU A 448 -23.36 -14.63 -6.68
N LEU A 449 -22.61 -15.16 -5.69
CA LEU A 449 -21.33 -14.62 -5.26
C LEU A 449 -20.26 -14.79 -6.35
N LYS A 450 -19.91 -13.67 -7.02
CA LYS A 450 -18.93 -13.60 -8.14
C LYS A 450 -17.46 -13.76 -7.74
N VAL A 451 -17.17 -14.28 -6.55
CA VAL A 451 -15.79 -14.54 -6.11
C VAL A 451 -15.29 -15.85 -6.69
N ASN A 452 -14.09 -15.82 -7.26
CA ASN A 452 -13.42 -17.02 -7.78
C ASN A 452 -13.16 -18.02 -6.66
N ARG A 453 -13.53 -19.28 -6.88
CA ARG A 453 -13.33 -20.37 -5.91
C ARG A 453 -11.86 -20.56 -5.56
N GLU A 454 -10.96 -20.44 -6.53
CA GLU A 454 -9.51 -20.55 -6.33
C GLU A 454 -9.01 -19.54 -5.31
N ASN A 455 -9.30 -18.25 -5.50
CA ASN A 455 -8.92 -17.20 -4.55
C ASN A 455 -9.47 -17.46 -3.13
N VAL A 456 -10.67 -18.03 -3.01
CA VAL A 456 -11.28 -18.39 -1.71
C VAL A 456 -10.49 -19.52 -1.03
N ILE A 457 -10.12 -20.56 -1.79
CA ILE A 457 -9.28 -21.65 -1.27
C ILE A 457 -7.91 -21.11 -0.87
N GLU A 458 -7.30 -20.25 -1.70
CA GLU A 458 -6.01 -19.63 -1.41
C GLU A 458 -6.05 -18.84 -0.10
N ILE A 459 -7.04 -17.95 0.11
CA ILE A 459 -7.12 -17.16 1.35
C ILE A 459 -7.34 -18.03 2.59
N PHE A 460 -8.13 -19.11 2.50
CA PHE A 460 -8.30 -20.04 3.63
C PHE A 460 -7.00 -20.75 3.98
N ILE A 461 -6.26 -21.22 2.99
CA ILE A 461 -4.96 -21.88 3.20
C ILE A 461 -3.97 -20.89 3.83
N ILE A 462 -3.92 -19.64 3.33
CA ILE A 462 -3.04 -18.60 3.87
C ILE A 462 -3.40 -18.28 5.33
N ILE A 463 -4.68 -18.06 5.63
CA ILE A 463 -5.15 -17.78 7.00
C ILE A 463 -4.83 -18.98 7.90
N PHE A 464 -5.10 -20.21 7.47
CA PHE A 464 -4.76 -21.41 8.23
C PHE A 464 -3.27 -21.49 8.57
N ILE A 465 -2.40 -21.17 7.61
CA ILE A 465 -0.95 -21.15 7.83
C ILE A 465 -0.55 -20.03 8.78
N LEU A 466 -1.17 -18.84 8.71
CA LEU A 466 -0.93 -17.79 9.69
C LEU A 466 -1.29 -18.27 11.10
N PHE A 467 -2.44 -18.92 11.29
CA PHE A 467 -2.84 -19.50 12.56
C PHE A 467 -1.85 -20.58 13.04
N LEU A 468 -1.47 -21.53 12.17
CA LEU A 468 -0.50 -22.57 12.51
C LEU A 468 0.85 -21.95 12.90
N SER A 469 1.31 -20.95 12.14
CA SER A 469 2.55 -20.24 12.44
C SER A 469 2.47 -19.43 13.72
N SER A 470 1.32 -18.88 14.09
CA SER A 470 1.18 -18.18 15.38
C SER A 470 1.13 -19.12 16.59
N LEU A 471 0.66 -20.35 16.41
CA LEU A 471 0.71 -21.36 17.48
C LEU A 471 2.14 -21.79 17.80
N VAL A 472 3.01 -21.82 16.79
CA VAL A 472 4.40 -22.34 16.93
C VAL A 472 5.43 -21.22 17.09
N LEU A 473 5.28 -20.12 16.35
CA LEU A 473 6.30 -19.08 16.22
C LEU A 473 6.00 -17.86 17.10
N ASP A 474 4.96 -17.11 16.75
CA ASP A 474 4.70 -15.82 17.38
C ASP A 474 3.25 -15.37 17.21
N SER A 475 2.64 -14.97 18.33
CA SER A 475 1.25 -14.51 18.40
C SER A 475 0.99 -13.24 17.58
N TYR A 476 1.99 -12.39 17.32
CA TYR A 476 1.83 -11.15 16.55
C TYR A 476 1.22 -11.36 15.16
N LEU A 477 1.39 -12.55 14.55
CA LEU A 477 0.81 -12.87 13.24
C LEU A 477 -0.72 -12.91 13.25
N VAL A 478 -1.34 -13.16 14.41
CA VAL A 478 -2.80 -13.25 14.56
C VAL A 478 -3.27 -12.48 15.80
N LYS A 479 -2.61 -11.37 16.15
CA LYS A 479 -2.98 -10.50 17.27
C LYS A 479 -3.38 -9.10 16.78
N SER A 480 -4.16 -8.37 17.58
CA SER A 480 -4.42 -6.93 17.39
C SER A 480 -4.85 -6.53 15.95
N PHE A 481 -4.05 -5.76 15.18
CA PHE A 481 -4.46 -5.34 13.83
C PHE A 481 -4.61 -6.50 12.86
N SER A 482 -3.89 -7.61 13.08
CA SER A 482 -4.02 -8.82 12.29
C SER A 482 -5.44 -9.39 12.38
N LEU A 483 -5.98 -9.48 13.60
CA LEU A 483 -7.36 -9.92 13.83
C LEU A 483 -8.38 -8.97 13.22
N MET A 484 -8.14 -7.65 13.31
CA MET A 484 -9.07 -6.65 12.79
C MET A 484 -9.28 -6.79 11.28
N TRP A 485 -8.21 -6.97 10.49
CA TRP A 485 -8.38 -7.11 9.04
C TRP A 485 -9.08 -8.44 8.70
N MET A 486 -8.81 -9.53 9.43
CA MET A 486 -9.49 -10.82 9.24
C MET A 486 -10.99 -10.70 9.51
N PHE A 487 -11.38 -10.10 10.65
CA PHE A 487 -12.79 -9.90 10.98
C PHE A 487 -13.51 -9.02 9.97
N VAL A 488 -12.88 -7.93 9.53
CA VAL A 488 -13.49 -7.06 8.51
C VAL A 488 -13.59 -7.74 7.15
N PHE A 489 -12.57 -8.52 6.76
CA PHE A 489 -12.64 -9.29 5.53
C PHE A 489 -13.85 -10.22 5.54
N PHE A 490 -14.03 -11.02 6.59
CA PHE A 490 -15.17 -11.91 6.70
C PHE A 490 -16.50 -11.16 6.81
N SER A 491 -16.57 -10.06 7.56
CA SER A 491 -17.82 -9.31 7.71
C SER A 491 -18.31 -8.64 6.42
N LEU A 492 -17.43 -8.40 5.44
CA LEU A 492 -17.80 -7.85 4.14
C LEU A 492 -18.42 -8.88 3.19
N ILE A 493 -18.18 -10.19 3.37
CA ILE A 493 -18.67 -11.21 2.46
C ILE A 493 -20.20 -11.31 2.43
N PRO A 494 -20.91 -11.34 3.57
CA PRO A 494 -22.38 -11.31 3.57
C PRO A 494 -22.91 -10.07 2.86
N LEU A 495 -22.24 -8.93 3.02
CA LEU A 495 -22.63 -7.68 2.35
C LEU A 495 -22.43 -7.74 0.85
N GLU A 496 -21.33 -8.30 0.38
CA GLU A 496 -21.11 -8.48 -1.06
C GLU A 496 -22.19 -9.39 -1.67
N LEU A 497 -22.61 -10.45 -0.96
CA LEU A 497 -23.72 -11.30 -1.38
C LEU A 497 -25.03 -10.51 -1.52
N VAL A 498 -25.41 -9.74 -0.49
CA VAL A 498 -26.62 -8.89 -0.51
C VAL A 498 -26.54 -7.82 -1.61
N PHE A 499 -25.37 -7.24 -1.85
CA PHE A 499 -25.18 -6.21 -2.88
C PHE A 499 -25.30 -6.79 -4.30
N GLN A 500 -24.89 -8.04 -4.48
CA GLN A 500 -24.99 -8.74 -5.75
C GLN A 500 -26.42 -9.19 -6.04
N SER A 501 -27.15 -9.70 -5.03
CA SER A 501 -28.55 -10.10 -5.18
C SER A 501 -29.48 -8.91 -5.49
N ILE A 502 -29.22 -7.74 -4.89
CA ILE A 502 -30.00 -6.51 -5.09
C ILE A 502 -29.41 -5.62 -6.20
N SER A 503 -28.57 -6.16 -7.09
CA SER A 503 -27.83 -5.37 -8.10
C SER A 503 -28.70 -4.50 -9.01
N ARG A 504 -29.96 -4.88 -9.25
CA ARG A 504 -30.93 -4.14 -10.08
C ARG A 504 -31.54 -2.92 -9.37
N LEU A 505 -31.66 -2.94 -8.03
CA LEU A 505 -32.30 -1.87 -7.25
C LEU A 505 -31.24 -0.90 -6.70
N ARG A 506 -30.89 0.10 -7.52
CA ARG A 506 -29.84 1.08 -7.18
C ARG A 506 -30.13 1.85 -5.89
N SER A 507 -31.38 2.26 -5.66
CA SER A 507 -31.79 3.02 -4.46
C SER A 507 -31.63 2.19 -3.20
N SER A 508 -32.18 0.97 -3.17
CA SER A 508 -32.09 0.05 -2.02
C SER A 508 -30.65 -0.27 -1.65
N ARG A 509 -29.78 -0.52 -2.65
CA ARG A 509 -28.36 -0.76 -2.41
C ARG A 509 -27.66 0.43 -1.74
N ASN A 510 -27.97 1.65 -2.18
CA ASN A 510 -27.39 2.85 -1.57
C ASN A 510 -27.91 3.06 -0.14
N MET A 511 -29.19 2.75 0.14
CA MET A 511 -29.75 2.81 1.50
C MET A 511 -29.08 1.80 2.43
N ILE A 512 -28.91 0.54 1.99
CA ILE A 512 -28.19 -0.48 2.77
C ILE A 512 -26.76 -0.01 3.04
N TYR A 513 -26.07 0.51 2.02
CA TYR A 513 -24.71 1.04 2.19
C TYR A 513 -24.64 2.18 3.23
N LEU A 514 -25.59 3.12 3.18
CA LEU A 514 -25.70 4.22 4.14
C LEU A 514 -25.92 3.69 5.57
N ILE A 515 -26.81 2.72 5.74
CA ILE A 515 -27.08 2.10 7.05
C ILE A 515 -25.79 1.51 7.64
N TYR A 516 -24.98 0.81 6.84
CA TYR A 516 -23.71 0.26 7.33
C TYR A 516 -22.66 1.32 7.65
N ILE A 517 -22.63 2.43 6.91
CA ILE A 517 -21.79 3.58 7.27
C ILE A 517 -22.22 4.15 8.63
N LEU A 518 -23.53 4.31 8.84
CA LEU A 518 -24.09 4.80 10.11
C LEU A 518 -23.78 3.86 11.27
N ILE A 519 -23.97 2.56 11.11
CA ILE A 519 -23.58 1.55 12.13
C ILE A 519 -22.10 1.68 12.48
N CYS A 520 -21.23 1.81 11.47
CA CYS A 520 -19.80 1.98 11.71
C CYS A 520 -19.46 3.28 12.44
N LEU A 521 -20.22 4.37 12.23
CA LEU A 521 -20.05 5.65 12.90
C LEU A 521 -20.57 5.62 14.34
N LEU A 522 -21.72 4.99 14.60
CA LEU A 522 -22.29 4.88 15.94
C LEU A 522 -21.33 4.16 16.90
N ASP A 523 -20.71 3.08 16.44
CA ASP A 523 -19.74 2.30 17.22
C ASP A 523 -18.33 2.93 17.29
N SER A 524 -18.13 4.12 16.69
CA SER A 524 -16.78 4.65 16.48
C SER A 524 -16.14 5.34 17.68
N HIS A 525 -16.95 5.69 18.69
CA HIS A 525 -16.55 6.52 19.83
C HIS A 525 -15.82 7.81 19.40
N PHE A 526 -16.34 8.48 18.37
CA PHE A 526 -15.71 9.65 17.77
C PHE A 526 -15.39 10.76 18.77
N GLU A 527 -16.30 11.06 19.70
CA GLU A 527 -16.10 12.06 20.75
C GLU A 527 -14.86 11.76 21.62
N GLY A 528 -14.68 10.49 22.01
CA GLY A 528 -13.52 10.06 22.79
C GLY A 528 -12.20 10.24 22.04
N ARG A 529 -12.20 10.00 20.73
CA ARG A 529 -11.03 10.25 19.87
C ARG A 529 -10.69 11.73 19.78
N VAL A 530 -11.69 12.58 19.58
CA VAL A 530 -11.49 14.04 19.55
C VAL A 530 -10.94 14.54 20.89
N LYS A 531 -11.44 14.02 22.02
CA LYS A 531 -10.90 14.34 23.35
C LYS A 531 -9.42 13.94 23.50
N ILE A 532 -9.03 12.75 23.06
CA ILE A 532 -7.62 12.30 23.08
C ILE A 532 -6.77 13.18 22.16
N PHE A 533 -7.26 13.49 20.97
CA PHE A 533 -6.56 14.33 20.00
C PHE A 533 -6.33 15.75 20.54
N LEU A 534 -7.32 16.36 21.19
CA LEU A 534 -7.19 17.68 21.81
C LEU A 534 -6.18 17.71 22.97
N ARG A 535 -6.00 16.59 23.69
CA ARG A 535 -4.95 16.47 24.72
C ARG A 535 -3.53 16.51 24.17
N LEU A 536 -3.34 16.29 22.86
CA LEU A 536 -2.01 16.45 22.24
C LEU A 536 -1.58 17.93 22.17
N PHE A 537 -2.52 18.85 22.37
CA PHE A 537 -2.32 20.30 22.21
C PHE A 537 -2.25 21.05 23.54
N ASN A 538 -2.68 20.40 24.63
CA ASN A 538 -2.58 20.90 26.00
C ASN A 538 -1.37 20.27 26.68
#